data_AF-B8DRK2-F1
#
_entry.id   AF-B8DRK2-F1
#
_cell.length_a   1.000
_cell.length_b   1.000
_cell.length_c   1.000
_cell.angle_alpha   90.00
_cell.angle_beta   90.00
_cell.angle_gamma   90.00
#
_symmetry.space_group_name_H-M   'P 1'
#
loop_
_entity.id
_entity.type
_entity.pdbx_description
1 polymer ?
#
loop_
_entity_poly.entity_id
_entity_poly.type
_entity_poly.pdbx_seq_one_letter_code
_entity_poly.pdbx_strand_id
1 'polypeptide(L)'
;MRRIALPVLAPVALVLVLSLAGCGGRGGLSHVATDPLMTACQKRCQQDDEYGVLTRNGCMRGCEATQLRFPLRGSHYLSEEACVKGVDALNVDEQLRAMNTYCEDTWVNIHTRKGCKDAAQAFYGAMGEHVCRPDAR
;
A
#
# COMPACT_ATOMS: atom_id res chain seq x y z
N MET A 1 0.25 44.02 62.26
CA MET A 1 0.86 42.68 62.23
C MET A 1 -0.01 41.76 61.38
N ARG A 2 0.54 41.31 60.24
CA ARG A 2 0.30 40.05 59.50
C ARG A 2 -0.92 39.19 59.90
N ARG A 3 -1.79 38.89 58.92
CA ARG A 3 -1.82 37.58 58.21
C ARG A 3 -2.84 37.61 57.06
N ILE A 4 -2.32 37.47 55.85
CA ILE A 4 -3.03 37.13 54.62
C ILE A 4 -3.31 35.63 54.67
N ALA A 5 -4.53 35.21 54.38
CA ALA A 5 -4.85 33.81 54.11
C ALA A 5 -5.82 33.76 52.92
N LEU A 6 -5.26 33.46 51.73
CA LEU A 6 -6.03 32.81 50.67
C LEU A 6 -6.35 31.37 51.10
N PRO A 7 -7.47 30.80 50.62
CA PRO A 7 -7.29 29.59 49.83
C PRO A 7 -8.15 29.60 48.55
N VAL A 8 -7.52 29.43 47.40
CA VAL A 8 -7.39 28.17 46.63
C VAL A 8 -8.61 27.94 45.73
N LEU A 9 -8.44 28.37 44.47
CA LEU A 9 -9.12 27.87 43.28
C LEU A 9 -9.15 26.34 43.32
N ALA A 10 -10.34 25.75 43.32
CA ALA A 10 -10.54 24.33 43.05
C ALA A 10 -10.86 24.16 41.55
N PRO A 11 -9.91 23.72 40.70
CA PRO A 11 -10.24 23.35 39.34
C PRO A 11 -10.80 21.92 39.38
N VAL A 12 -12.11 21.80 39.57
CA VAL A 12 -12.87 20.55 39.36
C VAL A 12 -13.00 20.23 37.85
N ALA A 13 -12.36 20.99 36.98
CA ALA A 13 -12.45 20.88 35.52
C ALA A 13 -11.36 19.99 34.87
N LEU A 14 -10.65 19.15 35.63
CA LEU A 14 -9.52 18.36 35.11
C LEU A 14 -9.79 16.85 34.97
N VAL A 15 -11.05 16.41 34.96
CA VAL A 15 -11.40 14.97 34.98
C VAL A 15 -12.06 14.43 33.69
N LEU A 16 -12.39 15.24 32.68
CA LEU A 16 -13.26 14.76 31.58
C LEU A 16 -12.77 14.87 30.13
N VAL A 17 -11.51 15.27 29.88
CA VAL A 17 -10.98 15.33 28.49
C VAL A 17 -9.90 14.27 28.20
N LEU A 18 -9.45 13.51 29.21
CA LEU A 18 -8.44 12.46 29.04
C LEU A 18 -9.01 11.06 28.69
N SER A 19 -10.33 10.93 28.54
CA SER A 19 -10.99 9.63 28.31
C SER A 19 -11.37 9.35 26.85
N LEU A 20 -10.96 10.20 25.90
CA LEU A 20 -11.29 10.05 24.47
C LEU A 20 -10.06 9.91 23.57
N ALA A 21 -8.90 9.51 24.11
CA ALA A 21 -7.90 8.85 23.28
C ALA A 21 -8.40 7.41 23.09
N GLY A 22 -9.16 7.20 22.01
CA GLY A 22 -9.68 5.90 21.63
C GLY A 22 -8.56 4.87 21.52
N CYS A 23 -8.36 4.09 22.59
CA CYS A 23 -7.76 2.76 22.53
C CYS A 23 -8.73 1.82 21.82
N GLY A 24 -8.93 2.09 20.53
CA GLY A 24 -9.70 1.28 19.60
C GLY A 24 -8.84 0.93 18.39
N GLY A 25 -7.50 0.91 18.53
CA GLY A 25 -6.67 0.20 17.59
C GLY A 25 -7.12 -1.26 17.65
N ARG A 26 -7.73 -1.76 16.58
CA ARG A 26 -7.96 -3.19 16.37
C ARG A 26 -6.58 -3.85 16.37
N GLY A 27 -6.07 -4.16 17.56
CA GLY A 27 -4.80 -4.84 17.78
C GLY A 27 -4.89 -6.23 17.18
N GLY A 28 -4.32 -6.37 16.00
CA GLY A 28 -4.22 -7.60 15.24
C GLY A 28 -3.08 -7.41 14.26
N LEU A 29 -2.28 -8.47 14.09
CA LEU A 29 -1.28 -8.48 13.03
C LEU A 29 -1.98 -8.21 11.69
N SER A 30 -1.30 -7.47 10.83
CA SER A 30 -1.80 -7.15 9.48
C SER A 30 -0.71 -7.43 8.47
N HIS A 31 -1.08 -7.87 7.26
CA HIS A 31 -0.16 -8.10 6.17
C HIS A 31 -0.54 -7.30 4.92
N VAL A 32 0.43 -7.13 4.03
CA VAL A 32 0.20 -6.56 2.70
C VAL A 32 -0.22 -7.68 1.74
N ALA A 33 -1.50 -7.69 1.38
CA ALA A 33 -2.08 -8.61 0.42
C ALA A 33 -1.82 -8.13 -1.02
N THR A 34 -1.17 -8.96 -1.82
CA THR A 34 -0.87 -8.63 -3.23
C THR A 34 -1.95 -9.10 -4.20
N ASP A 35 -2.90 -9.94 -3.78
CA ASP A 35 -3.98 -10.44 -4.64
C ASP A 35 -4.84 -9.34 -5.27
N PRO A 36 -5.22 -8.25 -4.55
CA PRO A 36 -5.97 -7.14 -5.15
C PRO A 36 -5.18 -6.45 -6.27
N LEU A 37 -3.88 -6.24 -6.04
CA LEU A 37 -2.97 -5.60 -7.01
C LEU A 37 -2.80 -6.48 -8.25
N MET A 38 -2.64 -7.79 -8.04
CA MET A 38 -2.56 -8.78 -9.11
C MET A 38 -3.86 -8.81 -9.92
N THR A 39 -5.02 -8.79 -9.26
CA THR A 39 -6.33 -8.77 -9.92
C THR A 39 -6.49 -7.53 -10.78
N ALA A 40 -6.12 -6.35 -10.26
CA ALA A 40 -6.16 -5.10 -11.02
C ALA A 40 -5.22 -5.14 -12.25
N CYS A 41 -4.01 -5.68 -12.07
CA CYS A 41 -3.05 -5.85 -13.15
C CYS A 41 -3.57 -6.77 -14.25
N GLN A 42 -4.07 -7.96 -13.90
CA GLN A 42 -4.62 -8.92 -14.85
C GLN A 42 -5.84 -8.36 -15.58
N LYS A 43 -6.71 -7.63 -14.88
CA LYS A 43 -7.86 -6.95 -15.50
C LYS A 43 -7.41 -5.96 -16.58
N ARG A 44 -6.32 -5.22 -16.36
CA ARG A 44 -5.74 -4.33 -17.39
C ARG A 44 -5.24 -5.14 -18.59
N CYS A 45 -4.56 -6.26 -18.38
CA CYS A 45 -4.04 -7.10 -19.46
C CYS A 45 -5.12 -7.80 -20.30
N GLN A 46 -6.32 -7.97 -19.74
CA GLN A 46 -7.47 -8.57 -20.41
C GLN A 46 -8.32 -7.56 -21.20
N GLN A 47 -8.01 -6.27 -21.16
CA GLN A 47 -8.71 -5.28 -21.98
C GLN A 47 -8.47 -5.60 -23.47
N ASP A 48 -9.57 -5.66 -24.22
CA ASP A 48 -9.59 -6.12 -25.62
C ASP A 48 -9.62 -4.92 -26.58
N ASP A 49 -8.64 -4.04 -26.44
CA ASP A 49 -8.38 -2.97 -27.40
C ASP A 49 -7.32 -3.41 -28.42
N GLU A 50 -7.24 -2.68 -29.55
CA GLU A 50 -6.35 -3.00 -30.68
C GLU A 50 -4.88 -3.19 -30.25
N TYR A 51 -4.45 -2.46 -29.22
CA TYR A 51 -3.11 -2.56 -28.66
C TYR A 51 -2.97 -3.65 -27.61
N GLY A 52 -4.04 -3.93 -26.85
CA GLY A 52 -4.10 -4.93 -25.80
C GLY A 52 -3.83 -6.35 -26.30
N VAL A 53 -4.32 -6.70 -27.50
CA VAL A 53 -4.07 -8.03 -28.09
C VAL A 53 -2.58 -8.28 -28.30
N LEU A 54 -1.84 -7.29 -28.79
CA LEU A 54 -0.41 -7.41 -29.10
C LEU A 54 0.44 -7.44 -27.83
N THR A 55 0.02 -6.76 -26.76
CA THR A 55 0.80 -6.62 -25.53
C THR A 55 0.39 -7.62 -24.44
N ARG A 56 -0.74 -8.32 -24.57
CA ARG A 56 -1.33 -9.19 -23.53
C ARG A 56 -0.32 -10.17 -22.93
N ASN A 57 0.44 -10.88 -23.75
CA ASN A 57 1.44 -11.83 -23.27
C ASN A 57 2.55 -11.17 -22.44
N GLY A 58 3.02 -9.99 -22.88
CA GLY A 58 3.98 -9.21 -22.11
C GLY A 58 3.39 -8.65 -20.83
N CYS A 59 2.11 -8.26 -20.87
CA CYS A 59 1.38 -7.73 -19.74
C CYS A 59 1.19 -8.78 -18.64
N MET A 60 0.72 -9.98 -18.97
CA MET A 60 0.56 -11.06 -17.98
C MET A 60 1.89 -11.43 -17.29
N ARG A 61 2.98 -11.56 -18.08
CA ARG A 61 4.32 -11.78 -17.54
C ARG A 61 4.82 -10.61 -16.69
N GLY A 62 4.46 -9.39 -17.08
CA GLY A 62 4.71 -8.18 -16.30
C GLY A 62 4.04 -8.22 -14.94
N CYS A 63 2.77 -8.63 -14.85
CA CYS A 63 2.05 -8.73 -13.58
C CYS A 63 2.75 -9.69 -12.61
N GLU A 64 3.13 -10.88 -13.08
CA GLU A 64 3.88 -11.87 -12.30
C GLU A 64 5.23 -11.30 -11.85
N ALA A 65 5.98 -10.69 -12.77
CA ALA A 65 7.29 -10.13 -12.47
C ALA A 65 7.21 -8.98 -11.45
N THR A 66 6.20 -8.10 -11.56
CA THR A 66 5.96 -7.01 -10.62
C THR A 66 5.58 -7.54 -9.25
N GLN A 67 4.68 -8.51 -9.15
CA GLN A 67 4.32 -9.11 -7.85
C GLN A 67 5.54 -9.74 -7.18
N LEU A 68 6.33 -10.51 -7.92
CA LEU A 68 7.54 -11.15 -7.37
C LEU A 68 8.57 -10.14 -6.85
N ARG A 69 8.68 -8.98 -7.51
CA ARG A 69 9.62 -7.90 -7.16
C ARG A 69 9.03 -6.87 -6.21
N PHE A 70 7.77 -6.99 -5.83
CA PHE A 70 7.10 -6.02 -5.00
C PHE A 70 7.77 -5.98 -3.61
N PRO A 71 8.28 -4.82 -3.15
CA PRO A 71 9.11 -4.75 -1.94
C PRO A 71 8.39 -5.15 -0.66
N LEU A 72 7.07 -4.92 -0.60
CA LEU A 72 6.26 -5.23 0.59
C LEU A 72 5.62 -6.62 0.52
N ARG A 73 6.02 -7.46 -0.45
CA ARG A 73 5.49 -8.81 -0.60
C ARG A 73 5.83 -9.64 0.64
N GLY A 74 4.80 -10.15 1.31
CA GLY A 74 4.96 -10.96 2.52
C GLY A 74 5.35 -10.15 3.76
N SER A 75 5.22 -8.83 3.73
CA SER A 75 5.41 -7.99 4.91
C SER A 75 4.22 -8.12 5.87
N HIS A 76 4.54 -8.23 7.17
CA HIS A 76 3.60 -8.20 8.28
C HIS A 76 3.89 -7.01 9.19
N TYR A 77 2.83 -6.51 9.82
CA TYR A 77 2.83 -5.32 10.66
C TYR A 77 2.06 -5.60 11.95
N LEU A 78 2.41 -4.87 13.02
CA LEU A 78 1.82 -5.04 14.34
C LEU A 78 0.39 -4.49 14.44
N SER A 79 -0.03 -3.68 13.48
CA SER A 79 -1.39 -3.17 13.34
C SER A 79 -1.70 -2.79 11.90
N GLU A 80 -2.98 -2.60 11.60
CA GLU A 80 -3.46 -2.11 10.31
C GLU A 80 -2.91 -0.70 10.01
N GLU A 81 -2.88 0.20 11.00
CA GLU A 81 -2.36 1.55 10.83
C GLU A 81 -0.85 1.56 10.52
N ALA A 82 -0.10 0.61 11.08
CA ALA A 82 1.32 0.44 10.77
C ALA A 82 1.52 -0.09 9.35
N CYS A 83 0.65 -1.00 8.89
CA CYS A 83 0.65 -1.48 7.52
C CYS A 83 0.37 -0.34 6.53
N VAL A 84 -0.69 0.44 6.75
CA VAL A 84 -1.05 1.56 5.87
C VAL A 84 0.09 2.58 5.77
N LYS A 85 0.71 2.94 6.90
CA LYS A 85 1.90 3.82 6.88
C LYS A 85 3.07 3.23 6.09
N GLY A 86 3.29 1.91 6.17
CA GLY A 86 4.33 1.23 5.40
C GLY A 86 4.05 1.25 3.89
N VAL A 87 2.78 1.06 3.51
CA VAL A 87 2.32 1.13 2.12
C VAL A 87 2.44 2.55 1.58
N ASP A 88 2.01 3.56 2.34
CA ASP A 88 2.06 4.97 1.95
C ASP A 88 3.50 5.50 1.84
N ALA A 89 4.43 4.93 2.61
CA ALA A 89 5.85 5.27 2.54
C ALA A 89 6.55 4.69 1.30
N LEU A 90 5.92 3.77 0.56
CA LEU A 90 6.53 3.17 -0.62
C LEU A 90 6.63 4.20 -1.75
N ASN A 91 7.85 4.44 -2.21
CA ASN A 91 8.10 5.30 -3.36
C ASN A 91 7.70 4.59 -4.67
N VAL A 92 6.44 4.73 -5.06
CA VAL A 92 5.87 4.09 -6.26
C VAL A 92 6.64 4.47 -7.53
N ASP A 93 7.06 5.73 -7.67
CA ASP A 93 7.79 6.19 -8.86
C ASP A 93 9.14 5.48 -9.03
N GLU A 94 9.85 5.26 -7.93
CA GLU A 94 11.10 4.51 -7.93
C GLU A 94 10.87 3.04 -8.33
N GLN A 95 9.81 2.42 -7.81
CA GLN A 95 9.46 1.05 -8.18
C GLN A 95 9.05 0.92 -9.64
N LEU A 96 8.35 1.91 -10.19
CA LEU A 96 8.01 1.96 -11.60
C LEU A 96 9.26 2.15 -12.47
N ARG A 97 10.23 2.98 -12.06
CA ARG A 97 11.52 3.09 -12.77
C ARG A 97 12.28 1.77 -12.77
N ALA A 98 12.38 1.10 -11.61
CA ALA A 98 13.04 -0.19 -11.50
C ALA A 98 12.37 -1.26 -12.39
N MET A 99 11.04 -1.31 -12.39
CA MET A 99 10.29 -2.20 -13.29
C MET A 99 10.46 -1.83 -14.76
N ASN A 100 10.51 -0.54 -15.12
CA ASN A 100 10.75 -0.10 -16.48
C ASN A 100 12.11 -0.56 -17.00
N THR A 101 13.16 -0.42 -16.20
CA THR A 101 14.51 -0.94 -16.50
C THR A 101 14.47 -2.45 -16.68
N TYR A 102 13.86 -3.18 -15.74
CA TYR A 102 13.70 -4.62 -15.86
C TYR A 102 13.00 -5.04 -17.16
N CYS A 103 11.92 -4.36 -17.54
CA CYS A 103 11.19 -4.67 -18.76
C CYS A 103 12.00 -4.37 -20.03
N GLU A 104 12.84 -3.33 -20.01
CA GLU A 104 13.74 -2.99 -21.11
C GLU A 104 14.85 -4.02 -21.30
N ASP A 105 15.44 -4.47 -20.20
CA ASP A 105 16.56 -5.42 -20.20
C ASP A 105 16.11 -6.85 -20.50
N THR A 106 14.92 -7.24 -20.04
CA THR A 106 14.43 -8.63 -20.17
C THR A 106 13.82 -8.91 -21.54
N TRP A 107 13.16 -7.92 -22.16
CA TRP A 107 12.34 -8.15 -23.34
C TRP A 107 12.81 -7.35 -24.56
N VAL A 108 13.16 -8.09 -25.61
CA VAL A 108 13.58 -7.51 -26.90
C VAL A 108 12.39 -7.08 -27.74
N ASN A 109 11.28 -7.85 -27.72
CA ASN A 109 10.08 -7.52 -28.48
C ASN A 109 9.37 -6.29 -27.89
N ILE A 110 9.07 -5.30 -28.74
CA ILE A 110 8.48 -4.03 -28.34
C ILE A 110 7.12 -4.16 -27.64
N HIS A 111 6.25 -5.06 -28.12
CA HIS A 111 4.92 -5.27 -27.54
C HIS A 111 5.02 -5.97 -26.18
N THR A 112 5.93 -6.94 -26.06
CA THR A 112 6.19 -7.60 -24.77
C THR A 112 6.71 -6.61 -23.74
N ARG A 113 7.68 -5.76 -24.14
CA ARG A 113 8.22 -4.70 -23.29
C ARG A 113 7.16 -3.70 -22.87
N LYS A 114 6.36 -3.21 -23.81
CA LYS A 114 5.26 -2.30 -23.52
C LYS A 114 4.27 -2.94 -22.54
N GLY A 115 3.83 -4.17 -22.81
CA GLY A 115 2.93 -4.91 -21.92
C GLY A 115 3.49 -5.04 -20.51
N CYS A 116 4.78 -5.38 -20.38
CA CYS A 116 5.45 -5.46 -19.08
C CYS A 116 5.39 -4.14 -18.29
N LYS A 117 5.60 -3.00 -18.96
CA LYS A 117 5.50 -1.67 -18.34
C LYS A 117 4.07 -1.29 -17.98
N ASP A 118 3.10 -1.56 -18.87
CA ASP A 118 1.68 -1.32 -18.62
C ASP A 118 1.19 -2.12 -17.41
N ALA A 119 1.68 -3.36 -17.25
CA ALA A 119 1.38 -4.21 -16.10
C ALA A 119 1.92 -3.62 -14.79
N ALA A 120 3.17 -3.15 -14.78
CA ALA A 120 3.74 -2.49 -13.60
C ALA A 120 2.93 -1.25 -13.20
N GLN A 121 2.54 -0.43 -14.18
CA GLN A 121 1.67 0.73 -13.93
C GLN A 121 0.32 0.33 -13.35
N ALA A 122 -0.32 -0.71 -13.87
CA ALA A 122 -1.60 -1.19 -13.36
C ALA A 122 -1.49 -1.75 -11.93
N PHE A 123 -0.44 -2.52 -11.65
CA PHE A 123 -0.19 -3.09 -10.33
C PHE A 123 0.05 -1.99 -9.29
N TYR A 124 0.96 -1.06 -9.54
CA TYR A 124 1.27 0.02 -8.60
C TYR A 124 0.17 1.09 -8.56
N GLY A 125 -0.56 1.32 -9.64
CA GLY A 125 -1.71 2.23 -9.67
C GLY A 125 -2.92 1.73 -8.87
N ALA A 126 -2.94 0.44 -8.54
CA ALA A 126 -3.93 -0.15 -7.64
C ALA A 126 -3.51 -0.12 -6.16
N MET A 127 -2.36 0.47 -5.82
CA MET A 127 -1.94 0.62 -4.42
C MET A 127 -2.88 1.53 -3.63
N GLY A 128 -3.09 1.22 -2.36
CA GLY A 128 -3.85 2.02 -1.39
C GLY A 128 -4.13 1.24 -0.11
N GLU A 129 -4.85 1.83 0.84
CA GLU A 129 -5.10 1.22 2.17
C GLU A 129 -5.72 -0.19 2.12
N HIS A 130 -6.51 -0.50 1.09
CA HIS A 130 -7.19 -1.77 0.90
C HIS A 130 -6.27 -2.99 0.68
N VAL A 131 -4.96 -2.76 0.49
CA VAL A 131 -3.96 -3.83 0.42
C VAL A 131 -3.61 -4.37 1.81
N CYS A 132 -3.84 -3.59 2.88
CA CYS A 132 -3.62 -4.02 4.25
C CYS A 132 -4.79 -4.88 4.70
N ARG A 133 -4.50 -6.13 5.08
CA ARG A 133 -5.51 -7.06 5.59
C ARG A 133 -5.15 -7.54 6.98
N PRO A 134 -6.11 -7.75 7.88
CA PRO A 134 -5.84 -8.39 9.15
C PRO A 134 -5.42 -9.86 8.91
N ASP A 135 -4.43 -10.33 9.67
CA ASP A 135 -4.10 -11.75 9.73
C ASP A 135 -5.27 -12.50 10.39
N ALA A 136 -5.65 -13.64 9.79
CA ALA A 136 -6.67 -14.51 10.38
C ALA A 136 -6.19 -14.98 11.76
N ARG A 137 -7.03 -14.80 12.77
CA ARG A 137 -6.79 -15.29 14.13
C ARG A 137 -7.01 -16.79 14.24
#